data_AF-A0AA88RLE3-F1
#
_entry.id   AF-A0AA88RLE3-F1
#
_cell.length_a   1.000
_cell.length_b   1.000
_cell.length_c   1.000
_cell.angle_alpha   90.00
_cell.angle_beta   90.00
_cell.angle_gamma   90.00
#
_symmetry.space_group_name_H-M   'P 1'
#
loop_
_entity.id
_entity.type
_entity.pdbx_description
1 polymer ?
#
loop_
_entity_poly.entity_id
_entity_poly.type
_entity_poly.pdbx_seq_one_letter_code
_entity_poly.pdbx_strand_id
1 'polypeptide(L)'
;MLHRDTQVFLTLICLTDVSFYSWLLRSADDIESEKLEQGIRKPIIRMIKKREKAMNGKVDSFGNDFLGLLVKANHDSDEGNRITEDDVVDECKTFYIAGHETTTSLLTWTVLLLETIQIGKKRQGRRCSISLAMNTRIQMAYPG
;
A
#
# COMPACT_ATOMS: atom_id res chain seq x y z
N MET A 1 44.65 -0.86 -18.02
CA MET A 1 44.36 -0.45 -16.62
C MET A 1 43.23 0.57 -16.55
N LEU A 2 43.18 1.59 -17.41
CA LEU A 2 42.15 2.66 -17.38
C LEU A 2 40.68 2.26 -17.56
N HIS A 3 40.33 1.11 -18.17
CA HIS A 3 38.91 0.75 -18.40
C HIS A 3 38.21 0.19 -17.14
N ARG A 4 38.97 -0.34 -16.18
CA ARG A 4 38.40 -0.75 -14.89
C ARG A 4 38.13 0.47 -14.01
N ASP A 5 39.02 1.46 -14.04
CA ASP A 5 38.96 2.65 -13.19
C ASP A 5 37.71 3.51 -13.48
N THR A 6 37.33 3.67 -14.76
CA THR A 6 36.10 4.40 -15.14
C THR A 6 34.83 3.70 -14.67
N GLN A 7 34.80 2.35 -14.66
CA GLN A 7 33.64 1.59 -14.19
C GLN A 7 33.50 1.67 -12.66
N VAL A 8 34.61 1.65 -11.91
CA VAL A 8 34.57 1.84 -10.45
C VAL A 8 34.13 3.26 -10.10
N PHE A 9 34.62 4.26 -10.85
CA PHE A 9 34.27 5.66 -10.64
C PHE A 9 32.79 5.95 -10.93
N LEU A 10 32.23 5.40 -12.01
CA LEU A 10 30.79 5.49 -12.32
C LEU A 10 29.93 4.80 -11.25
N THR A 11 30.39 3.67 -10.70
CA THR A 11 29.66 2.97 -9.64
C THR A 11 29.70 3.74 -8.32
N LEU A 12 30.83 4.38 -7.99
CA LEU A 12 30.95 5.25 -6.81
C LEU A 12 30.05 6.49 -6.92
N ILE A 13 30.01 7.14 -8.09
CA ILE A 13 29.09 8.26 -8.34
C ILE A 13 27.64 7.82 -8.15
N CYS A 14 27.28 6.66 -8.72
CA CYS A 14 25.93 6.13 -8.61
C CYS A 14 25.54 5.77 -7.17
N LEU A 15 26.47 5.25 -6.35
CA LEU A 15 26.23 4.95 -4.93
C LEU A 15 26.11 6.21 -4.07
N THR A 16 26.89 7.26 -4.37
CA THR A 16 26.75 8.57 -3.69
C THR A 16 25.47 9.28 -4.10
N ASP A 17 25.05 9.18 -5.37
CA ASP A 17 23.76 9.69 -5.83
C ASP A 17 22.61 8.93 -5.17
N VAL A 18 22.63 7.60 -5.16
CA VAL A 18 21.57 6.80 -4.52
C VAL A 18 21.48 7.09 -3.02
N SER A 19 22.62 7.23 -2.34
CA SER A 19 22.63 7.58 -0.91
C SER A 19 22.17 9.00 -0.64
N PHE A 20 22.52 9.96 -1.50
CA PHE A 20 22.10 11.36 -1.40
C PHE A 20 20.62 11.52 -1.74
N TYR A 21 20.13 10.89 -2.81
CA TYR A 21 18.71 10.84 -3.16
C TYR A 21 17.91 10.10 -2.09
N SER A 22 18.39 8.97 -1.56
CA SER A 22 17.73 8.26 -0.47
C SER A 22 17.69 9.09 0.82
N TRP A 23 18.75 9.83 1.13
CA TRP A 23 18.81 10.72 2.30
C TRP A 23 17.93 11.97 2.14
N LEU A 24 17.88 12.55 0.95
CA LEU A 24 17.03 13.69 0.60
C LEU A 24 15.54 13.28 0.52
N LEU A 25 15.24 12.11 -0.04
CA LEU A 25 13.91 11.50 -0.04
C LEU A 25 13.45 11.21 1.39
N ARG A 26 14.29 10.59 2.23
CA ARG A 26 13.98 10.33 3.64
C ARG A 26 13.51 11.58 4.38
N SER A 27 14.21 12.73 4.21
CA SER A 27 13.80 13.97 4.88
C SER A 27 12.51 14.58 4.34
N ALA A 28 12.15 14.34 3.07
CA ALA A 28 10.88 14.79 2.49
C ALA A 28 9.73 13.85 2.88
N ASP A 29 9.99 12.54 2.89
CA ASP A 29 9.08 11.48 3.33
C ASP A 29 8.73 11.63 4.82
N ASP A 30 9.69 12.02 5.66
CA ASP A 30 9.46 12.31 7.09
C ASP A 30 8.45 13.47 7.28
N ILE A 31 8.55 14.53 6.46
CA ILE A 31 7.64 15.69 6.50
C ILE A 31 6.25 15.33 5.95
N GLU A 32 6.19 14.51 4.90
CA GLU A 32 4.93 14.03 4.34
C GLU A 32 4.22 13.06 5.30
N SER A 33 4.99 12.18 5.95
CA SER A 33 4.52 11.29 7.00
C SER A 33 3.85 12.08 8.13
N GLU A 34 4.51 13.12 8.66
CA GLU A 34 3.92 13.93 9.73
C GLU A 34 2.62 14.62 9.30
N LYS A 35 2.53 15.09 8.05
CA LYS A 35 1.28 15.65 7.49
C LYS A 35 0.19 14.59 7.36
N LEU A 36 0.55 13.38 6.94
CA LEU A 36 -0.37 12.25 6.82
C LEU A 36 -0.89 11.82 8.20
N GLU A 37 -0.02 11.78 9.20
CA GLU A 37 -0.39 11.50 10.59
C GLU A 37 -1.39 12.53 11.12
N GLN A 38 -1.15 13.82 10.88
CA GLN A 38 -2.11 14.87 11.22
C GLN A 38 -3.41 14.75 10.41
N GLY A 39 -3.31 14.29 9.17
CA GLY A 39 -4.43 14.00 8.28
C GLY A 39 -5.33 12.87 8.79
N ILE A 40 -4.76 11.86 9.45
CA ILE A 40 -5.48 10.72 10.05
C ILE A 40 -6.03 11.08 11.44
N ARG A 41 -5.24 11.79 12.28
CA ARG A 41 -5.62 12.17 13.64
C ARG A 41 -6.85 13.07 13.68
N LYS A 42 -6.93 14.09 12.81
CA LYS A 42 -8.03 15.07 12.77
C LYS A 42 -9.41 14.41 12.53
N PRO A 43 -9.60 13.54 11.53
CA PRO A 43 -10.82 12.76 11.34
C PRO A 43 -11.19 11.89 12.54
N ILE A 44 -10.23 11.16 13.12
CA ILE A 44 -10.50 10.25 14.25
C ILE A 44 -11.06 11.03 15.44
N ILE A 45 -10.39 12.11 15.86
CA ILE A 45 -10.86 12.96 16.97
C ILE A 45 -12.23 13.57 16.65
N ARG A 46 -12.47 13.99 15.41
CA ARG A 46 -13.77 14.51 14.98
C ARG A 46 -14.86 13.44 15.11
N MET A 47 -14.57 12.20 14.76
CA MET A 47 -15.50 11.08 14.88
C MET A 47 -15.79 10.73 16.34
N ILE A 48 -14.76 10.67 17.19
CA ILE A 48 -14.89 10.45 18.65
C ILE A 48 -15.81 11.53 19.24
N LYS A 49 -15.47 12.81 19.05
CA LYS A 49 -16.26 13.94 19.57
C LYS A 49 -17.70 13.96 19.05
N LYS A 50 -17.92 13.55 17.80
CA LYS A 50 -19.28 13.45 17.24
C LYS A 50 -20.09 12.36 17.94
N ARG A 51 -19.48 11.22 18.26
CA ARG A 51 -20.12 10.11 18.99
C ARG A 51 -20.39 10.49 20.44
N GLU A 52 -19.42 11.10 21.13
CA GLU A 52 -19.59 11.58 22.51
C GLU A 52 -20.75 12.55 22.65
N LYS A 53 -20.85 13.52 21.73
CA LYS A 53 -21.96 14.49 21.70
C LYS A 53 -23.30 13.87 21.38
N ALA A 54 -23.37 12.92 20.44
CA ALA A 54 -24.61 12.23 20.11
C ALA A 54 -25.14 11.39 21.28
N MET A 55 -24.23 10.97 22.16
CA MET A 55 -24.48 10.02 23.24
C MET A 55 -24.65 10.65 24.62
N ASN A 56 -24.49 11.98 24.74
CA ASN A 56 -24.40 12.68 26.04
C ASN A 56 -23.43 11.98 27.03
N GLY A 57 -22.37 11.35 26.53
CA GLY A 57 -21.42 10.60 27.36
C GLY A 57 -21.95 9.27 27.95
N LYS A 58 -23.08 8.73 27.49
CA LYS A 58 -23.55 7.41 27.91
C LYS A 58 -22.72 6.31 27.25
N VAL A 59 -22.06 5.49 28.08
CA VAL A 59 -21.08 4.47 27.66
C VAL A 59 -21.68 3.32 26.84
N ASP A 60 -22.97 3.04 27.00
CA ASP A 60 -23.61 1.84 26.44
C ASP A 60 -23.97 1.91 24.95
N SER A 61 -23.80 3.06 24.27
CA SER A 61 -24.18 3.16 22.86
C SER A 61 -23.20 3.97 21.99
N PHE A 62 -21.89 3.86 22.28
CA PHE A 62 -20.84 4.36 21.36
C PHE A 62 -20.69 3.55 20.05
N GLY A 63 -21.45 2.45 19.91
CA GLY A 63 -21.40 1.51 18.80
C GLY A 63 -20.58 0.26 19.13
N ASN A 64 -20.82 -0.82 18.40
CA ASN A 64 -20.07 -2.08 18.52
C ASN A 64 -19.05 -2.26 17.37
N ASP A 65 -18.71 -1.17 16.69
CA ASP A 65 -17.62 -1.14 15.71
C ASP A 65 -16.27 -0.89 16.40
N PHE A 66 -15.17 -1.06 15.66
CA PHE A 66 -13.81 -0.92 16.19
C PHE A 66 -13.60 0.39 16.97
N LEU A 67 -14.04 1.53 16.42
CA LEU A 67 -13.93 2.82 17.11
C LEU A 67 -14.86 2.91 18.32
N GLY A 68 -16.06 2.32 18.24
CA GLY A 68 -16.99 2.23 19.37
C GLY A 68 -16.43 1.45 20.54
N LEU A 69 -15.73 0.34 20.28
CA LEU A 69 -15.03 -0.46 21.29
C LEU A 69 -13.89 0.33 21.95
N LEU A 70 -13.08 1.04 21.15
CA LEU A 70 -12.00 1.89 21.66
C LEU A 70 -12.54 3.05 22.51
N VAL A 71 -13.58 3.75 22.05
CA VAL A 71 -14.20 4.84 22.83
C VAL A 71 -14.84 4.32 24.12
N LYS A 72 -15.37 3.09 24.12
CA LYS A 72 -15.89 2.42 25.31
C LYS A 72 -14.78 2.11 26.30
N ALA A 73 -13.64 1.59 25.84
CA ALA A 73 -12.45 1.35 26.66
C ALA A 73 -11.87 2.66 27.23
N ASN A 74 -11.93 3.77 26.49
CA ASN A 74 -11.52 5.09 26.99
C ASN A 74 -12.44 5.63 28.12
N HIS A 75 -13.67 5.12 28.20
CA HIS A 75 -14.64 5.46 29.24
C HIS A 75 -14.85 4.32 30.25
N ASP A 76 -13.91 3.38 30.35
CA ASP A 76 -14.00 2.32 31.34
C ASP A 76 -14.00 2.89 32.77
N SER A 77 -14.80 2.28 33.63
CA SER A 77 -14.88 2.61 35.06
C SER A 77 -13.65 2.15 35.84
N ASP A 78 -12.94 1.13 35.35
CA ASP A 78 -11.69 0.65 35.94
C ASP A 78 -10.51 1.42 35.35
N GLU A 79 -9.83 2.22 36.18
CA GLU A 79 -8.66 3.00 35.76
C GLU A 79 -7.52 2.12 35.21
N GLY A 80 -7.43 0.85 35.61
CA GLY A 80 -6.42 -0.07 35.10
C GLY A 80 -6.67 -0.53 33.66
N ASN A 81 -7.92 -0.46 33.19
CA ASN A 81 -8.33 -0.86 31.84
C ASN A 81 -8.67 0.35 30.94
N ARG A 82 -8.69 1.56 31.51
CA ARG A 82 -9.05 2.78 30.79
C ARG A 82 -7.89 3.26 29.91
N ILE A 83 -8.10 3.23 28.60
CA ILE A 83 -7.16 3.80 27.63
C ILE A 83 -7.36 5.31 27.48
N THR A 84 -6.36 6.02 26.97
CA THR A 84 -6.44 7.47 26.73
C THR A 84 -6.96 7.80 25.32
N GLU A 85 -7.38 9.05 25.08
CA GLU A 85 -7.77 9.51 23.73
C GLU A 85 -6.61 9.33 22.73
N ASP A 86 -5.37 9.54 23.16
CA ASP A 86 -4.20 9.36 22.30
C ASP A 86 -3.97 7.88 21.99
N ASP A 87 -4.17 6.96 22.95
CA ASP A 87 -4.11 5.51 22.68
C ASP A 87 -5.17 5.10 21.64
N VAL A 88 -6.38 5.64 21.72
CA VAL A 88 -7.44 5.39 20.72
C VAL A 88 -6.99 5.83 19.32
N VAL A 89 -6.33 6.98 19.22
CA VAL A 89 -5.81 7.51 17.95
C VAL A 89 -4.68 6.64 17.43
N ASP A 90 -3.76 6.21 18.29
CA ASP A 90 -2.60 5.40 17.92
C ASP A 90 -3.00 4.00 17.46
N GLU A 91 -3.97 3.37 18.12
CA GLU A 91 -4.54 2.09 17.68
C GLU A 91 -5.23 2.21 16.32
N CYS A 92 -6.02 3.27 16.12
CA CYS A 92 -6.65 3.54 14.82
C CYS A 92 -5.63 3.82 13.71
N LYS A 93 -4.56 4.56 14.01
CA LYS A 93 -3.48 4.89 13.08
C LYS A 93 -2.72 3.62 12.66
N THR A 94 -2.37 2.78 13.63
CA THR A 94 -1.67 1.51 13.41
C THR A 94 -2.50 0.59 12.51
N PHE A 95 -3.79 0.44 12.81
CA PHE A 95 -4.70 -0.35 11.98
C PHE A 95 -4.80 0.18 10.55
N TYR A 96 -4.89 1.50 10.37
CA TYR A 96 -4.97 2.13 9.05
C TYR A 96 -3.70 1.89 8.22
N ILE A 97 -2.52 2.11 8.81
CA ILE A 97 -1.23 1.96 8.11
C ILE A 97 -1.04 0.50 7.70
N ALA A 98 -1.21 -0.44 8.64
CA ALA A 98 -1.09 -1.86 8.33
C ALA A 98 -2.09 -2.31 7.25
N GLY A 99 -3.33 -1.83 7.32
CA GLY A 99 -4.35 -2.10 6.32
C GLY A 99 -4.01 -1.51 4.94
N HIS A 100 -3.45 -0.30 4.92
CA HIS A 100 -3.05 0.38 3.69
C HIS A 100 -1.89 -0.33 2.99
N GLU A 101 -0.82 -0.69 3.73
CA GLU A 101 0.35 -1.37 3.18
C GLU A 101 -0.03 -2.73 2.58
N THR A 102 -0.79 -3.53 3.34
CA THR A 102 -1.22 -4.87 2.89
C THR A 102 -2.18 -4.79 1.71
N THR A 103 -3.17 -3.91 1.74
CA THR A 103 -4.15 -3.76 0.63
C THR A 103 -3.47 -3.25 -0.63
N THR A 104 -2.58 -2.25 -0.51
CA THR A 104 -1.83 -1.72 -1.65
C THR A 104 -0.97 -2.80 -2.27
N SER A 105 -0.24 -3.57 -1.46
CA SER A 105 0.56 -4.69 -1.92
C SER A 105 -0.29 -5.74 -2.66
N LEU A 106 -1.41 -6.15 -2.08
CA LEU A 106 -2.34 -7.09 -2.72
C LEU A 106 -2.86 -6.57 -4.06
N LEU A 107 -3.23 -5.29 -4.14
CA LEU A 107 -3.68 -4.67 -5.38
C LEU A 107 -2.57 -4.64 -6.43
N THR A 108 -1.35 -4.28 -6.05
CA THR A 108 -0.17 -4.31 -6.93
C THR A 108 0.05 -5.71 -7.50
N TRP A 109 0.04 -6.75 -6.66
CA TRP A 109 0.18 -8.13 -7.12
C TRP A 109 -0.99 -8.57 -8.00
N THR A 110 -2.22 -8.16 -7.67
CA THR A 110 -3.41 -8.46 -8.46
C THR A 110 -3.30 -7.87 -9.87
N VAL A 111 -2.88 -6.61 -9.99
CA VAL A 111 -2.68 -5.95 -11.29
C VAL A 111 -1.56 -6.64 -12.07
N LEU A 112 -0.44 -6.97 -11.43
CA LEU A 112 0.67 -7.68 -12.08
C LEU A 112 0.26 -9.06 -12.60
N LEU A 113 -0.51 -9.83 -11.80
CA LEU A 113 -1.05 -11.12 -12.22
C LEU A 113 -2.06 -10.96 -13.37
N LEU A 114 -2.89 -9.92 -13.33
CA LEU A 114 -3.83 -9.64 -14.41
C LEU A 114 -3.09 -9.38 -15.73
N GLU A 115 -2.04 -8.55 -15.71
CA GLU A 115 -1.24 -8.28 -16.90
C GLU A 115 -0.56 -9.52 -17.46
N THR A 116 0.07 -10.34 -16.59
CA THR A 116 0.76 -11.57 -17.02
C THR A 116 -0.19 -12.57 -17.66
N ILE A 117 -1.40 -12.72 -17.12
CA ILE A 117 -2.45 -13.58 -17.70
C ILE A 117 -2.88 -13.05 -19.07
N GLN A 118 -3.09 -11.74 -19.21
CA GLN A 118 -3.46 -11.12 -20.50
C GLN A 118 -2.36 -11.28 -21.56
N ILE A 119 -1.09 -11.10 -21.16
CA ILE A 119 0.07 -11.33 -22.03
C ILE A 119 0.13 -12.81 -22.46
N GLY A 120 -0.12 -13.74 -21.55
CA GLY A 120 -0.21 -15.18 -21.84
C GLY A 120 -1.25 -15.50 -22.90
N LYS A 121 -2.49 -15.00 -22.74
CA LYS A 121 -3.58 -15.18 -23.73
C LYS A 121 -3.22 -14.60 -25.09
N LYS A 122 -2.64 -13.40 -25.15
CA LYS A 122 -2.20 -12.76 -26.41
C LYS A 122 -1.06 -13.54 -27.08
N ARG A 123 -0.14 -14.14 -26.32
CA ARG A 123 0.95 -14.97 -26.85
C ARG A 123 0.43 -16.29 -27.43
N GLN A 124 -0.52 -16.94 -26.76
CA GLN A 124 -1.13 -18.17 -27.26
C GLN A 124 -1.91 -17.94 -28.57
N GLY A 125 -2.71 -16.87 -28.64
CA GLY A 125 -3.42 -16.51 -29.87
C GLY A 125 -2.48 -16.31 -31.07
N ARG A 126 -1.39 -15.56 -30.88
CA ARG A 126 -0.37 -15.38 -31.93
C ARG A 126 0.30 -16.69 -32.34
N ARG A 127 0.58 -17.58 -31.39
CA ARG A 127 1.18 -18.89 -31.67
C ARG A 127 0.25 -19.77 -32.52
N CYS A 128 -1.04 -19.81 -32.21
CA CYS A 128 -2.03 -20.51 -33.02
C CYS A 128 -2.17 -19.91 -34.43
N SER A 129 -2.19 -18.57 -34.58
CA SER A 129 -2.23 -17.92 -35.89
C SER A 129 -1.00 -18.21 -36.75
N ILE A 130 0.21 -18.19 -36.15
CA ILE A 130 1.45 -18.55 -36.87
C ILE A 130 1.43 -20.01 -37.28
N SER A 131 1.03 -20.92 -36.40
CA SER A 131 0.92 -22.35 -36.71
C SER A 131 -0.07 -22.63 -37.85
N LEU A 132 -1.21 -21.94 -37.87
CA LEU A 132 -2.20 -22.08 -38.93
C LEU A 132 -1.67 -21.52 -40.26
N ALA A 133 -1.04 -20.35 -40.24
CA ALA A 133 -0.44 -19.74 -41.43
C ALA A 133 0.70 -20.61 -42.03
N MET A 134 1.50 -21.25 -41.19
CA MET A 134 2.52 -22.22 -41.62
C MET A 134 1.87 -23.46 -42.23
N ASN A 135 0.83 -24.02 -41.61
CA ASN A 135 0.12 -25.19 -42.12
C ASN A 135 -0.53 -24.91 -43.49
N THR A 136 -1.24 -23.79 -43.65
CA THR A 136 -1.83 -23.38 -44.92
C THR A 136 -0.77 -23.15 -46.00
N ARG A 137 0.40 -22.58 -45.66
CA ARG A 137 1.51 -22.43 -46.62
C ARG A 137 2.11 -23.76 -47.07
N ILE A 138 2.26 -24.73 -46.16
CA ILE A 138 2.74 -26.08 -46.50
C ILE A 138 1.76 -26.76 -47.47
N GLN A 139 0.46 -26.64 -47.23
CA GLN A 139 -0.58 -27.22 -48.08
C GLN A 139 -0.66 -26.57 -49.47
N MET A 140 -0.35 -25.27 -49.59
CA MET A 140 -0.23 -24.60 -50.89
C MET A 140 1.07 -24.93 -51.63
N ALA A 141 2.14 -25.30 -50.93
CA ALA A 141 3.44 -25.64 -51.54
C ALA A 141 3.49 -27.06 -52.12
N TYR A 142 2.64 -27.96 -51.63
CA TYR A 142 2.49 -29.33 -52.14
C TYR A 142 1.01 -29.62 -52.42
N PRO A 143 0.45 -29.09 -53.51
CA PRO A 143 -0.86 -29.52 -53.97
C PRO A 143 -0.72 -30.96 -54.49
N GLY A 144 -1.51 -31.87 -53.92
CA GLY A 144 -1.60 -33.25 -54.41
C GLY A 144 -2.16 -33.34 -55.81
#